data_AF-A0A2A7WVH6-F1
#
_entry.id   AF-A0A2A7WVH6-F1
#
_cell.length_a   1.000
_cell.length_b   1.000
_cell.length_c   1.000
_cell.angle_alpha   90.00
_cell.angle_beta   90.00
_cell.angle_gamma   90.00
#
_symmetry.space_group_name_H-M   'P 1'
#
loop_
_entity.id
_entity.type
_entity.pdbx_description
1 polymer ?
#
loop_
_entity_poly.entity_id
_entity_poly.type
_entity_poly.pdbx_seq_one_letter_code
_entity_poly.pdbx_strand_id
1 'polypeptide(L)'
;MRKLVFLKGPLIFWIVFMSIFCNVQLNNVQAFTSQVLQMGATGEDVIELQSRLKYNGYYTSKVDGVFGYNTYWAVRNFQNNFGMPVDGIVGAKTKAMLVKATKYESSGNTGNSGTNVPNGYSQNDIQLMANAVYGESRGEPYIGQVAVAAVILNRVSNSSFPNTVSGVIFEPGAFTAVSDGQIYLTPNETAKNAVLDAVNGWDPSENALYYFNPDTATSAWIWSRPQIKQIGRHIFCR
;
A
#
# COMPACT_ATOMS: atom_id res chain seq x y z
N MET A 1 47.82 -33.17 -65.32
CA MET A 1 48.57 -32.22 -64.45
C MET A 1 47.57 -31.39 -63.65
N ARG A 2 47.66 -31.49 -62.31
CA ARG A 2 47.06 -30.70 -61.20
C ARG A 2 45.72 -29.98 -61.43
N LYS A 3 44.64 -30.54 -60.85
CA LYS A 3 43.44 -29.78 -60.46
C LYS A 3 43.77 -28.96 -59.22
N LEU A 4 43.69 -27.63 -59.31
CA LEU A 4 43.79 -26.73 -58.16
C LEU A 4 42.47 -26.77 -57.37
N VAL A 5 42.57 -27.14 -56.09
CA VAL A 5 41.55 -26.91 -55.07
C VAL A 5 41.86 -25.55 -54.45
N PHE A 6 40.90 -24.62 -54.50
CA PHE A 6 40.88 -23.47 -53.60
C PHE A 6 39.53 -23.41 -52.89
N LEU A 7 39.58 -23.89 -51.65
CA LEU A 7 38.60 -23.65 -50.61
C LEU A 7 38.76 -22.19 -50.13
N LYS A 8 37.73 -21.36 -50.23
CA LYS A 8 37.59 -20.14 -49.43
C LYS A 8 36.12 -20.00 -49.01
N GLY A 9 35.90 -20.16 -47.71
CA GLY A 9 34.61 -20.21 -47.05
C GLY A 9 33.85 -18.87 -47.03
N PRO A 10 32.62 -18.88 -46.49
CA PRO A 10 31.71 -17.74 -46.55
C PRO A 10 32.23 -16.57 -45.70
N LEU A 11 31.94 -15.36 -46.19
CA LEU A 11 32.07 -14.08 -45.49
C LEU A 11 31.65 -14.20 -44.02
N ILE A 12 32.61 -14.15 -43.12
CA ILE A 12 32.42 -13.74 -41.72
C ILE A 12 32.92 -12.29 -41.63
N PHE A 13 32.33 -11.55 -40.70
CA PHE A 13 32.71 -10.21 -40.21
C PHE A 13 32.13 -9.04 -41.00
N TRP A 14 30.94 -8.58 -40.60
CA TRP A 14 30.71 -7.17 -40.16
C TRP A 14 29.24 -6.84 -39.75
N ILE A 15 28.44 -7.77 -39.23
CA ILE A 15 27.15 -7.42 -38.56
C ILE A 15 26.91 -8.32 -37.33
N VAL A 16 27.93 -8.48 -36.49
CA VAL A 16 27.76 -9.09 -35.16
C VAL A 16 28.73 -8.38 -34.23
N PHE A 17 28.34 -7.21 -33.69
CA PHE A 17 28.76 -6.70 -32.36
C PHE A 17 28.23 -5.26 -32.13
N MET A 18 26.92 -5.07 -32.20
CA MET A 18 26.29 -3.90 -31.55
C MET A 18 25.07 -4.31 -30.75
N SER A 19 25.16 -5.50 -30.14
CA SER A 19 24.38 -5.82 -28.96
C SER A 19 25.16 -5.21 -27.79
N ILE A 20 24.89 -3.94 -27.49
CA ILE A 20 25.10 -3.44 -26.13
C ILE A 20 24.16 -4.30 -25.27
N PHE A 21 24.68 -5.43 -24.81
CA PHE A 21 24.16 -6.08 -23.62
C PHE A 21 24.47 -5.11 -22.49
N CYS A 22 23.57 -4.16 -22.30
CA CYS A 22 23.42 -3.49 -21.04
C CYS A 22 23.10 -4.61 -20.04
N ASN A 23 24.13 -5.15 -19.40
CA ASN A 23 23.97 -5.93 -18.18
C ASN A 23 23.46 -4.95 -17.13
N VAL A 24 22.17 -4.63 -17.18
CA VAL A 24 21.46 -4.13 -16.01
C VAL A 24 21.50 -5.29 -15.04
N GLN A 25 22.51 -5.31 -14.17
CA GLN A 25 22.42 -6.08 -12.94
C GLN A 25 21.14 -5.58 -12.26
N LEU A 26 20.12 -6.44 -12.24
CA LEU A 26 18.97 -6.25 -11.38
C LEU A 26 19.51 -6.35 -9.96
N ASN A 27 19.91 -5.22 -9.39
CA ASN A 27 20.14 -5.11 -7.97
C ASN A 27 18.80 -5.43 -7.32
N ASN A 28 18.68 -6.62 -6.73
CA ASN A 28 17.57 -6.94 -5.84
C ASN A 28 17.59 -5.88 -4.75
N VAL A 29 16.63 -4.95 -4.78
CA VAL A 29 16.46 -3.97 -3.71
C VAL A 29 16.07 -4.76 -2.47
N GLN A 30 17.03 -4.99 -1.60
CA GLN A 30 16.82 -5.77 -0.39
C GLN A 30 16.06 -4.91 0.61
N ALA A 31 14.90 -5.37 1.06
CA ALA A 31 14.04 -4.66 2.01
C ALA A 31 14.78 -4.23 3.29
N PHE A 32 15.71 -5.06 3.74
CA PHE A 32 16.59 -4.76 4.87
C PHE A 32 18.04 -5.01 4.46
N THR A 33 18.96 -4.24 5.03
CA THR A 33 20.38 -4.63 5.05
C THR A 33 20.59 -5.86 5.96
N SER A 34 21.81 -6.40 6.00
CA SER A 34 22.17 -7.51 6.90
C SER A 34 22.34 -7.09 8.37
N GLN A 35 22.26 -5.79 8.68
CA GLN A 35 22.47 -5.27 10.03
C GLN A 35 21.46 -5.85 11.04
N VAL A 36 21.90 -6.20 12.24
CA VAL A 36 20.97 -6.55 13.34
C VAL A 36 20.45 -5.25 13.96
N LEU A 37 19.12 -5.11 14.07
CA LEU A 37 18.51 -3.92 14.69
C LEU A 37 18.05 -4.22 16.10
N GLN A 38 18.29 -3.28 17.01
CA GLN A 38 17.92 -3.36 18.42
C GLN A 38 17.71 -1.94 18.96
N MET A 39 17.25 -1.83 20.21
CA MET A 39 17.06 -0.55 20.90
C MET A 39 18.26 0.39 20.73
N GLY A 40 18.00 1.64 20.36
CA GLY A 40 19.01 2.66 20.09
C GLY A 40 19.51 2.70 18.65
N ALA A 41 19.16 1.71 17.80
CA ALA A 41 19.45 1.78 16.37
C ALA A 41 18.69 2.92 15.69
N THR A 42 19.28 3.49 14.65
CA THR A 42 18.64 4.54 13.83
C THR A 42 18.92 4.33 12.33
N GLY A 43 18.07 4.89 11.47
CA GLY A 43 18.32 4.94 10.01
C GLY A 43 17.29 4.18 9.18
N GLU A 44 17.60 3.98 7.90
CA GLU A 44 16.67 3.43 6.88
C GLU A 44 16.12 2.05 7.25
N ASP A 45 16.97 1.17 7.78
CA ASP A 45 16.56 -0.16 8.23
C ASP A 45 15.54 -0.10 9.40
N VAL A 46 15.59 0.94 10.23
CA VAL A 46 14.63 1.16 11.31
C VAL A 46 13.32 1.75 10.77
N ILE A 47 13.40 2.63 9.77
CA ILE A 47 12.22 3.14 9.05
C ILE A 47 11.47 1.97 8.43
N GLU A 48 12.18 1.06 7.76
CA GLU A 48 11.61 -0.14 7.17
C GLU A 48 10.97 -1.04 8.23
N LEU A 49 11.68 -1.30 9.33
CA LEU A 49 11.17 -2.08 10.45
C LEU A 49 9.85 -1.51 10.98
N GLN A 50 9.84 -0.21 11.31
CA GLN A 50 8.68 0.49 11.83
C GLN A 50 7.52 0.45 10.81
N SER A 51 7.82 0.62 9.53
CA SER A 51 6.83 0.56 8.45
C SER A 51 6.21 -0.82 8.32
N ARG A 52 7.01 -1.89 8.37
CA ARG A 52 6.53 -3.27 8.32
C ARG A 52 5.77 -3.66 9.59
N LEU A 53 6.25 -3.27 10.77
CA LEU A 53 5.52 -3.49 12.02
C LEU A 53 4.19 -2.75 12.02
N LYS A 54 4.16 -1.52 11.50
CA LYS A 54 2.95 -0.71 11.37
C LYS A 54 1.97 -1.36 10.40
N TYR A 55 2.44 -1.81 9.24
CA TYR A 55 1.65 -2.57 8.27
C TYR A 55 1.02 -3.82 8.90
N ASN A 56 1.80 -4.57 9.69
CA ASN A 56 1.34 -5.76 10.37
C ASN A 56 0.49 -5.47 11.63
N GLY A 57 0.21 -4.19 11.96
CA GLY A 57 -0.62 -3.81 13.10
C GLY A 57 0.08 -3.80 14.46
N TYR A 58 1.41 -3.94 14.51
CA TYR A 58 2.19 -3.98 15.75
C TYR A 58 2.76 -2.62 16.17
N TYR A 59 2.76 -1.63 15.29
CA TYR A 59 3.36 -0.32 15.55
C TYR A 59 2.43 0.83 15.17
N THR A 60 2.00 1.61 16.17
CA THR A 60 1.05 2.72 15.98
C THR A 60 1.72 4.09 15.96
N SER A 61 2.96 4.19 16.46
CA SER A 61 3.69 5.45 16.53
C SER A 61 4.17 5.94 15.15
N LYS A 62 4.81 7.11 15.14
CA LYS A 62 5.45 7.69 13.96
C LYS A 62 6.59 6.78 13.47
N VAL A 63 6.69 6.65 12.15
CA VAL A 63 7.87 6.10 11.49
C VAL A 63 8.90 7.23 11.44
N ASP A 64 9.85 7.22 12.36
CA ASP A 64 10.86 8.26 12.56
C ASP A 64 12.29 7.74 12.37
N GLY A 65 12.43 6.44 12.12
CA GLY A 65 13.74 5.81 11.95
C GLY A 65 14.53 5.70 13.24
N VAL A 66 13.90 5.83 14.42
CA VAL A 66 14.54 5.67 15.72
C VAL A 66 13.96 4.45 16.44
N PHE A 67 14.82 3.47 16.73
CA PHE A 67 14.42 2.26 17.45
C PHE A 67 14.36 2.57 18.94
N GLY A 68 13.27 3.23 19.35
CA GLY A 68 12.95 3.54 20.73
C GLY A 68 12.02 2.51 21.38
N TYR A 69 11.50 2.88 22.56
CA TYR A 69 10.67 2.00 23.40
C TYR A 69 9.43 1.45 22.69
N ASN A 70 8.77 2.27 21.87
CA ASN A 70 7.59 1.85 21.12
C ASN A 70 7.94 0.81 20.04
N THR A 71 9.07 0.99 19.35
CA THR A 71 9.54 0.02 18.34
C THR A 71 9.93 -1.29 18.99
N TYR A 72 10.57 -1.23 20.17
CA TYR A 72 10.91 -2.41 20.95
C TYR A 72 9.71 -3.26 21.35
N TRP A 73 8.66 -2.64 21.90
CA TRP A 73 7.44 -3.37 22.24
C TRP A 73 6.72 -3.92 21.02
N ALA A 74 6.70 -3.16 19.92
CA ALA A 74 6.13 -3.64 18.66
C ALA A 74 6.85 -4.89 18.14
N VAL A 75 8.19 -4.89 18.16
CA VAL A 75 9.00 -6.07 17.79
C VAL A 75 8.68 -7.26 18.70
N ARG A 76 8.64 -7.06 20.01
CA ARG A 76 8.36 -8.15 20.96
C ARG A 76 6.96 -8.73 20.77
N ASN A 77 5.95 -7.88 20.56
CA ASN A 77 4.59 -8.33 20.27
C ASN A 77 4.53 -9.12 18.97
N PHE A 78 5.23 -8.66 17.92
CA PHE A 78 5.36 -9.38 16.66
C PHE A 78 6.06 -10.73 16.86
N GLN A 79 7.19 -10.77 17.56
CA GLN A 79 7.90 -12.02 17.85
C GLN A 79 7.05 -13.02 18.61
N ASN A 80 6.31 -12.56 19.63
CA ASN A 80 5.40 -13.38 20.41
C ASN A 80 4.30 -13.99 19.53
N ASN A 81 3.67 -13.18 18.67
CA ASN A 81 2.58 -13.67 17.81
C ASN A 81 3.05 -14.69 16.76
N PHE A 82 4.30 -14.59 16.30
CA PHE A 82 4.87 -15.49 15.29
C PHE A 82 5.74 -16.61 15.89
N GLY A 83 5.67 -16.85 17.21
CA GLY A 83 6.36 -17.96 17.88
C GLY A 83 7.89 -17.89 17.82
N MET A 84 8.44 -16.67 17.80
CA MET A 84 9.89 -16.43 17.80
C MET A 84 10.38 -16.11 19.22
N PRO A 85 11.70 -16.20 19.50
CA PRO A 85 12.26 -15.66 20.72
C PRO A 85 11.85 -14.19 20.91
N VAL A 86 11.28 -13.87 22.08
CA VAL A 86 10.75 -12.52 22.38
C VAL A 86 11.84 -11.67 23.02
N ASP A 87 12.95 -11.50 22.29
CA ASP A 87 14.16 -10.81 22.73
C ASP A 87 14.19 -9.33 22.33
N GLY A 88 13.29 -8.89 21.45
CA GLY A 88 13.27 -7.52 20.91
C GLY A 88 14.36 -7.25 19.87
N ILE A 89 15.05 -8.29 19.40
CA ILE A 89 16.15 -8.20 18.43
C ILE A 89 15.63 -8.53 17.02
N VAL A 90 15.90 -7.63 16.08
CA VAL A 90 15.49 -7.79 14.68
C VAL A 90 16.67 -8.32 13.86
N GLY A 91 16.98 -9.60 14.09
CA GLY A 91 17.93 -10.38 13.29
C GLY A 91 17.31 -10.93 12.01
N ALA A 92 18.08 -11.70 11.24
CA ALA A 92 17.69 -12.23 9.93
C ALA A 92 16.34 -12.99 9.95
N LYS A 93 16.08 -13.79 10.98
CA LYS A 93 14.81 -14.53 11.14
C LYS A 93 13.63 -13.58 11.34
N THR A 94 13.75 -12.58 12.22
CA THR A 94 12.71 -11.57 12.45
C THR A 94 12.48 -10.74 11.19
N LYS A 95 13.54 -10.31 10.50
CA LYS A 95 13.47 -9.58 9.21
C LYS A 95 12.74 -10.41 8.15
N ALA A 96 13.11 -11.67 7.97
CA ALA A 96 12.45 -12.57 7.03
C ALA A 96 10.97 -12.76 7.38
N MET A 97 10.64 -12.88 8.68
CA MET A 97 9.26 -13.00 9.11
C MET A 97 8.48 -11.70 8.89
N LEU A 98 9.06 -10.52 9.16
CA LEU A 98 8.44 -9.24 8.85
C LEU A 98 8.14 -9.12 7.37
N VAL A 99 9.11 -9.45 6.52
CA VAL A 99 8.94 -9.46 5.06
C VAL A 99 7.82 -10.43 4.66
N LYS A 100 7.83 -11.66 5.19
CA LYS A 100 6.81 -12.68 4.92
C LYS A 100 5.42 -12.24 5.39
N ALA A 101 5.29 -11.70 6.60
CA ALA A 101 4.04 -11.26 7.19
C ALA A 101 3.46 -10.04 6.45
N THR A 102 4.31 -9.14 5.96
CA THR A 102 3.89 -8.09 5.03
C THR A 102 3.59 -8.56 3.60
N LYS A 103 3.93 -9.82 3.24
CA LYS A 103 3.82 -10.40 1.88
C LYS A 103 3.24 -11.83 1.88
N TYR A 104 2.10 -12.05 2.52
CA TYR A 104 1.23 -13.18 2.15
C TYR A 104 0.54 -12.79 0.83
N GLU A 105 0.92 -13.21 -0.38
CA GLU A 105 1.67 -14.40 -0.85
C GLU A 105 2.73 -14.04 -1.91
N SER A 106 3.79 -14.85 -1.98
CA SER A 106 4.57 -15.06 -3.19
C SER A 106 3.70 -15.77 -4.24
N SER A 107 2.94 -15.02 -5.05
CA SER A 107 2.66 -15.53 -6.39
C SER A 107 3.96 -15.43 -7.18
N GLY A 108 4.57 -16.58 -7.47
CA GLY A 108 5.61 -16.68 -8.47
C GLY A 108 5.03 -16.20 -9.80
N ASN A 109 5.26 -14.95 -10.14
CA ASN A 109 5.16 -14.46 -11.50
C ASN A 109 6.30 -13.49 -11.77
N THR A 110 7.43 -14.05 -12.21
CA THR A 110 8.28 -13.37 -13.19
C THR A 110 7.45 -13.26 -14.46
N GLY A 111 6.63 -12.21 -14.55
CA GLY A 111 5.75 -11.99 -15.67
C GLY A 111 5.26 -10.56 -15.63
N ASN A 112 5.84 -9.74 -16.48
CA ASN A 112 5.24 -8.48 -16.86
C ASN A 112 3.77 -8.76 -17.25
N SER A 113 2.82 -8.27 -16.48
CA SER A 113 1.39 -8.29 -16.82
C SER A 113 0.79 -7.07 -16.17
N GLY A 114 0.56 -6.07 -17.02
CA GLY A 114 -0.03 -4.81 -16.62
C GLY A 114 -1.40 -5.03 -15.99
N THR A 115 -1.54 -4.59 -14.76
CA THR A 115 -2.77 -3.94 -14.33
C THR A 115 -2.41 -2.49 -14.14
N ASN A 116 -2.99 -1.60 -14.93
CA ASN A 116 -2.86 -0.15 -14.78
C ASN A 116 -3.36 0.25 -13.37
N VAL A 117 -2.50 0.19 -12.36
CA VAL A 117 -2.71 0.94 -11.12
C VAL A 117 -2.16 2.33 -11.39
N PRO A 118 -2.92 3.41 -11.21
CA PRO A 118 -2.43 4.74 -11.53
C PRO A 118 -1.20 5.09 -10.69
N ASN A 119 -0.24 5.80 -11.28
CA ASN A 119 1.00 6.20 -10.63
C ASN A 119 0.71 6.87 -9.26
N GLY A 120 1.26 6.33 -8.18
CA GLY A 120 1.18 6.93 -6.83
C GLY A 120 0.56 6.04 -5.74
N TYR A 121 -0.10 4.93 -6.09
CA TYR A 121 -0.73 4.04 -5.11
C TYR A 121 -0.27 2.59 -5.29
N SER A 122 0.04 1.91 -4.19
CA SER A 122 0.43 0.50 -4.18
C SER A 122 -0.81 -0.41 -4.24
N GLN A 123 -0.64 -1.67 -4.62
CA GLN A 123 -1.71 -2.67 -4.57
C GLN A 123 -2.32 -2.82 -3.15
N ASN A 124 -1.51 -2.59 -2.11
CA ASN A 124 -1.94 -2.59 -0.71
C ASN A 124 -2.82 -1.37 -0.40
N ASP A 125 -2.47 -0.18 -0.92
CA ASP A 125 -3.31 1.02 -0.77
C ASP A 125 -4.68 0.80 -1.42
N ILE A 126 -4.71 0.20 -2.61
CA ILE A 126 -5.95 -0.14 -3.30
C ILE A 126 -6.80 -1.12 -2.46
N GLN A 127 -6.17 -2.12 -1.83
CA GLN A 127 -6.86 -3.09 -0.97
C GLN A 127 -7.43 -2.43 0.30
N LEU A 128 -6.63 -1.60 0.98
CA LEU A 128 -7.09 -0.87 2.17
C LEU A 128 -8.25 0.06 1.84
N MET A 129 -8.13 0.85 0.77
CA MET A 129 -9.20 1.73 0.31
C MET A 129 -10.46 0.93 -0.06
N ALA A 130 -10.33 -0.20 -0.74
CA ALA A 130 -11.49 -0.98 -1.16
C ALA A 130 -12.24 -1.59 0.04
N ASN A 131 -11.52 -2.07 1.05
CA ASN A 131 -12.13 -2.57 2.28
C ASN A 131 -12.80 -1.45 3.09
N ALA A 132 -12.16 -0.28 3.17
CA ALA A 132 -12.75 0.90 3.79
C ALA A 132 -14.03 1.33 3.06
N VAL A 133 -13.97 1.52 1.74
CA VAL A 133 -15.12 1.87 0.88
C VAL A 133 -16.24 0.86 1.04
N TYR A 134 -15.93 -0.44 1.07
CA TYR A 134 -16.95 -1.47 1.25
C TYR A 134 -17.65 -1.34 2.62
N GLY A 135 -16.91 -1.13 3.71
CA GLY A 135 -17.51 -0.93 5.04
C GLY A 135 -18.45 0.27 5.08
N GLU A 136 -18.07 1.36 4.44
CA GLU A 136 -18.80 2.62 4.49
C GLU A 136 -19.98 2.68 3.52
N SER A 137 -19.94 1.95 2.41
CA SER A 137 -20.88 2.13 1.30
C SER A 137 -21.46 0.82 0.75
N ARG A 138 -21.42 -0.26 1.53
CA ARG A 138 -22.08 -1.52 1.16
C ARG A 138 -23.58 -1.29 0.96
N GLY A 139 -24.07 -1.61 -0.23
CA GLY A 139 -25.48 -1.46 -0.60
C GLY A 139 -25.83 -0.09 -1.17
N GLU A 140 -24.88 0.85 -1.21
CA GLU A 140 -25.04 2.14 -1.89
C GLU A 140 -24.93 1.97 -3.42
N PRO A 141 -25.52 2.89 -4.21
CA PRO A 141 -25.30 2.93 -5.65
C PRO A 141 -23.80 3.08 -5.96
N TYR A 142 -23.34 2.56 -7.09
CA TYR A 142 -21.92 2.55 -7.46
C TYR A 142 -21.25 3.93 -7.36
N ILE A 143 -21.95 4.98 -7.82
CA ILE A 143 -21.50 6.37 -7.70
C ILE A 143 -21.25 6.82 -6.24
N GLY A 144 -21.99 6.26 -5.27
CA GLY A 144 -21.76 6.50 -3.84
C GLY A 144 -20.50 5.82 -3.32
N GLN A 145 -20.17 4.63 -3.82
CA GLN A 145 -18.92 3.93 -3.49
C GLN A 145 -17.71 4.68 -4.04
N VAL A 146 -17.80 5.17 -5.29
CA VAL A 146 -16.76 6.03 -5.89
C VAL A 146 -16.61 7.33 -5.10
N ALA A 147 -17.71 7.94 -4.64
CA ALA A 147 -17.67 9.15 -3.85
C ALA A 147 -16.97 8.97 -2.48
N VAL A 148 -17.17 7.83 -1.80
CA VAL A 148 -16.41 7.51 -0.57
C VAL A 148 -14.92 7.31 -0.87
N ALA A 149 -14.58 6.62 -1.97
CA ALA A 149 -13.20 6.47 -2.39
C ALA A 149 -12.54 7.83 -2.67
N ALA A 150 -13.24 8.73 -3.37
CA ALA A 150 -12.77 10.08 -3.65
C ALA A 150 -12.53 10.89 -2.36
N VAL A 151 -13.38 10.77 -1.35
CA VAL A 151 -13.16 11.41 -0.03
C VAL A 151 -11.84 10.95 0.60
N ILE A 152 -11.46 9.67 0.49
CA ILE A 152 -10.15 9.18 0.98
C ILE A 152 -9.01 9.92 0.26
N LEU A 153 -9.08 10.03 -1.07
CA LEU A 153 -8.04 10.70 -1.88
C LEU A 153 -7.98 12.21 -1.63
N ASN A 154 -9.14 12.85 -1.41
CA ASN A 154 -9.25 14.25 -1.05
C ASN A 154 -8.59 14.53 0.30
N ARG A 155 -8.75 13.63 1.28
CA ARG A 155 -8.05 13.70 2.57
C ARG A 155 -6.55 13.52 2.39
N VAL A 156 -6.10 12.53 1.64
CA VAL A 156 -4.65 12.32 1.36
C VAL A 156 -4.02 13.58 0.75
N SER A 157 -4.77 14.32 -0.07
CA SER A 157 -4.30 15.55 -0.73
C SER A 157 -4.47 16.82 0.13
N ASN A 158 -5.15 16.75 1.27
CA ASN A 158 -5.46 17.91 2.11
C ASN A 158 -4.52 17.98 3.32
N SER A 159 -3.91 19.13 3.56
CA SER A 159 -2.94 19.34 4.64
C SER A 159 -3.49 19.21 6.06
N SER A 160 -4.82 19.19 6.22
CA SER A 160 -5.49 18.98 7.51
C SER A 160 -5.58 17.50 7.90
N PHE A 161 -5.20 16.59 7.00
CA PHE A 161 -5.26 15.14 7.18
C PHE A 161 -3.86 14.52 6.93
N PRO A 162 -3.65 13.26 7.34
CA PRO A 162 -2.45 12.52 6.98
C PRO A 162 -2.28 12.44 5.45
N ASN A 163 -1.05 12.60 4.98
CA ASN A 163 -0.71 12.60 3.54
C ASN A 163 -0.45 11.20 2.95
N THR A 164 -1.03 10.15 3.55
CA THR A 164 -0.91 8.77 3.07
C THR A 164 -2.25 8.06 3.23
N VAL A 165 -2.56 7.11 2.33
CA VAL A 165 -3.80 6.30 2.38
C VAL A 165 -3.95 5.60 3.73
N SER A 166 -2.88 4.92 4.18
CA SER A 166 -2.86 4.29 5.51
C SER A 166 -3.10 5.31 6.62
N GLY A 167 -2.45 6.48 6.57
CA GLY A 167 -2.69 7.54 7.55
C GLY A 167 -4.16 7.93 7.65
N VAL A 168 -4.82 8.19 6.52
CA VAL A 168 -6.24 8.59 6.47
C VAL A 168 -7.17 7.47 6.94
N ILE A 169 -6.93 6.23 6.50
CA ILE A 169 -7.81 5.10 6.82
C ILE A 169 -7.75 4.73 8.31
N PHE A 170 -6.56 4.81 8.92
CA PHE A 170 -6.36 4.45 10.32
C PHE A 170 -6.51 5.62 11.29
N GLU A 171 -7.01 6.78 10.85
CA GLU A 171 -7.41 7.83 11.78
C GLU A 171 -8.51 7.31 12.72
N PRO A 172 -8.40 7.55 14.04
CA PRO A 172 -9.37 7.03 15.01
C PRO A 172 -10.82 7.43 14.66
N GLY A 173 -11.67 6.43 14.43
CA GLY A 173 -13.08 6.63 14.12
C GLY A 173 -13.40 7.10 12.70
N ALA A 174 -12.41 7.12 11.78
CA ALA A 174 -12.62 7.58 10.41
C ALA A 174 -13.35 6.57 9.52
N PHE A 175 -13.16 5.25 9.76
CA PHE A 175 -13.74 4.16 8.97
C PHE A 175 -14.13 2.98 9.88
N THR A 176 -15.36 2.51 9.76
CA THR A 176 -15.94 1.37 10.49
C THR A 176 -15.23 0.05 10.16
N ALA A 177 -14.77 -0.13 8.92
CA ALA A 177 -14.04 -1.32 8.49
C ALA A 177 -12.78 -1.59 9.33
N VAL A 178 -12.17 -0.54 9.92
CA VAL A 178 -11.02 -0.66 10.83
C VAL A 178 -11.47 -1.20 12.19
N SER A 179 -12.52 -0.62 12.78
CA SER A 179 -13.03 -1.06 14.09
C SER A 179 -13.63 -2.47 14.03
N ASP A 180 -14.21 -2.84 12.90
CA ASP A 180 -14.90 -4.11 12.71
C ASP A 180 -13.95 -5.24 12.27
N GLY A 181 -12.65 -4.93 12.16
CA GLY A 181 -11.61 -5.88 11.76
C GLY A 181 -11.69 -6.35 10.30
N GLN A 182 -12.51 -5.70 9.48
CA GLN A 182 -12.74 -6.08 8.07
C GLN A 182 -11.66 -5.54 7.12
N ILE A 183 -10.78 -4.64 7.62
CA ILE A 183 -9.81 -3.92 6.79
C ILE A 183 -8.74 -4.80 6.11
N TYR A 184 -8.54 -6.04 6.58
CA TYR A 184 -7.55 -6.98 6.05
C TYR A 184 -8.14 -8.14 5.23
N LEU A 185 -9.44 -8.11 4.95
CA LEU A 185 -10.09 -9.14 4.15
C LEU A 185 -9.82 -8.98 2.64
N THR A 186 -10.17 -9.99 1.87
CA THR A 186 -10.20 -9.89 0.40
C THR A 186 -11.24 -8.84 0.00
N PRO A 187 -10.86 -7.80 -0.77
CA PRO A 187 -11.78 -6.75 -1.16
C PRO A 187 -12.96 -7.24 -1.99
N ASN A 188 -14.11 -6.61 -1.74
CA ASN A 188 -15.23 -6.70 -2.65
C ASN A 188 -14.84 -6.11 -4.02
N GLU A 189 -15.16 -6.82 -5.10
CA GLU A 189 -14.77 -6.45 -6.46
C GLU A 189 -15.36 -5.09 -6.89
N THR A 190 -16.62 -4.82 -6.54
CA THR A 190 -17.28 -3.54 -6.83
C THR A 190 -16.61 -2.38 -6.11
N ALA A 191 -16.28 -2.55 -4.82
CA ALA A 191 -15.58 -1.53 -4.05
C ALA A 191 -14.16 -1.29 -4.59
N LYS A 192 -13.45 -2.35 -5.00
CA LYS A 192 -12.14 -2.23 -5.66
C LYS A 192 -12.22 -1.43 -6.96
N ASN A 193 -13.21 -1.70 -7.80
CA ASN A 193 -13.41 -0.95 -9.04
C ASN A 193 -13.74 0.53 -8.77
N ALA A 194 -14.56 0.80 -7.75
CA ALA A 194 -14.88 2.17 -7.34
C ALA A 194 -13.62 2.95 -6.89
N VAL A 195 -12.70 2.29 -6.18
CA VAL A 195 -11.40 2.87 -5.83
C VAL A 195 -10.58 3.17 -7.07
N LEU A 196 -10.46 2.23 -8.01
CA LEU A 196 -9.69 2.44 -9.23
C LEU A 196 -10.25 3.61 -10.05
N ASP A 197 -11.57 3.74 -10.14
CA ASP A 197 -12.23 4.86 -10.80
C ASP A 197 -11.92 6.21 -10.12
N ALA A 198 -11.96 6.26 -8.79
CA ALA A 198 -11.58 7.47 -8.05
C ALA A 198 -10.11 7.83 -8.24
N VAL A 199 -9.21 6.83 -8.19
CA VAL A 199 -7.77 7.03 -8.44
C VAL A 199 -7.50 7.49 -9.88
N ASN A 200 -8.32 7.06 -10.85
CA ASN A 200 -8.30 7.55 -12.23
C ASN A 200 -8.88 8.97 -12.40
N GLY A 201 -9.29 9.62 -11.31
CA GLY A 201 -9.71 11.01 -11.26
C GLY A 201 -11.22 11.23 -11.23
N TRP A 202 -12.03 10.18 -11.09
CA TRP A 202 -13.48 10.36 -10.94
C TRP A 202 -13.84 10.73 -9.50
N ASP A 203 -14.19 12.00 -9.26
CA ASP A 203 -14.71 12.48 -7.98
C ASP A 203 -16.18 12.96 -8.09
N PRO A 204 -17.17 12.08 -7.86
CA PRO A 204 -18.58 12.47 -7.79
C PRO A 204 -18.93 13.38 -6.60
N SER A 205 -18.10 13.39 -5.56
CA SER A 205 -18.33 14.12 -4.30
C SER A 205 -18.03 15.61 -4.40
N GLU A 206 -17.33 16.05 -5.45
CA GLU A 206 -16.89 17.43 -5.71
C GLU A 206 -15.94 17.99 -4.64
N ASN A 207 -14.86 17.25 -4.39
CA ASN A 207 -13.81 17.56 -3.43
C ASN A 207 -14.33 17.59 -1.98
N ALA A 208 -15.23 16.64 -1.65
CA ALA A 208 -15.72 16.47 -0.29
C ALA A 208 -14.63 15.89 0.62
N LEU A 209 -14.64 16.31 1.90
CA LEU A 209 -13.74 15.81 2.94
C LEU A 209 -14.48 14.98 4.00
N TYR A 210 -15.81 15.16 4.06
CA TYR A 210 -16.68 14.50 5.01
C TYR A 210 -17.93 13.98 4.33
N TYR A 211 -18.56 12.99 4.94
CA TYR A 211 -19.90 12.55 4.59
C TYR A 211 -20.62 12.01 5.82
N PHE A 212 -21.94 11.96 5.77
CA PHE A 212 -22.76 11.37 6.82
C PHE A 212 -24.09 10.89 6.30
N ASN A 213 -24.70 9.95 7.02
CA ASN A 213 -26.07 9.53 6.77
C ASN A 213 -27.05 10.40 7.58
N PRO A 214 -27.92 11.21 6.93
CA PRO A 214 -28.80 12.12 7.63
C PRO A 214 -29.84 11.42 8.52
N ASP A 215 -30.14 10.13 8.25
CA ASP A 215 -31.09 9.35 9.04
C ASP A 215 -30.50 8.92 10.39
N THR A 216 -29.18 8.82 10.51
CA THR A 216 -28.51 8.25 11.68
C THR A 216 -27.49 9.19 12.34
N ALA A 217 -27.08 10.26 11.67
CA ALA A 217 -26.06 11.16 12.18
C ALA A 217 -26.58 12.05 13.32
N THR A 218 -25.94 11.93 14.48
CA THR A 218 -26.28 12.68 15.70
C THR A 218 -25.31 13.83 16.01
N SER A 219 -24.18 13.92 15.30
CA SER A 219 -23.14 14.93 15.57
C SER A 219 -23.55 16.32 15.09
N ALA A 220 -23.76 17.27 16.01
CA ALA A 220 -24.07 18.66 15.62
C ALA A 220 -22.98 19.30 14.74
N TRP A 221 -21.72 18.89 14.94
CA TRP A 221 -20.60 19.35 14.15
C TRP A 221 -20.70 18.91 12.69
N ILE A 222 -21.11 17.67 12.39
CA ILE A 222 -21.21 17.20 11.00
C ILE A 222 -22.32 17.94 10.25
N TRP A 223 -23.42 18.24 10.93
CA TRP A 223 -24.53 19.04 10.39
C TRP A 223 -24.16 20.50 10.10
N SER A 224 -23.12 21.04 10.76
CA SER A 224 -22.61 22.39 10.51
C SER A 224 -21.70 22.50 9.28
N ARG A 225 -21.24 21.37 8.71
CA ARG A 225 -20.36 21.40 7.54
C ARG A 225 -21.13 21.89 6.30
N PRO A 226 -20.51 22.70 5.42
CA PRO A 226 -21.11 23.07 4.14
C PRO A 226 -21.45 21.83 3.31
N GLN A 227 -22.74 21.58 3.12
CA GLN A 227 -23.25 20.44 2.37
C GLN A 227 -23.10 20.71 0.87
N ILE A 228 -22.58 19.74 0.13
CA ILE A 228 -22.37 19.82 -1.31
C ILE A 228 -23.55 19.19 -2.04
N LYS A 229 -23.80 17.91 -1.77
CA LYS A 229 -24.85 17.10 -2.40
C LYS A 229 -25.11 15.83 -1.61
N GLN A 230 -26.19 15.14 -1.97
CA GLN A 230 -26.51 13.80 -1.50
C GLN A 230 -26.34 12.78 -2.62
N ILE A 231 -25.67 11.66 -2.33
CA ILE A 231 -25.56 10.49 -3.21
C ILE A 231 -25.96 9.26 -2.38
N GLY A 232 -27.04 8.60 -2.81
CA GLY A 232 -27.62 7.52 -2.02
C GLY A 232 -28.02 8.01 -0.63
N ARG A 233 -27.53 7.34 0.40
CA ARG A 233 -27.80 7.65 1.81
C ARG A 233 -26.80 8.61 2.43
N HIS A 234 -25.80 9.09 1.67
CA HIS A 234 -24.77 9.98 2.20
C HIS A 234 -24.89 11.41 1.68
N ILE A 235 -24.86 12.37 2.60
CA ILE A 235 -24.62 13.78 2.30
C ILE A 235 -23.11 14.03 2.37
N PHE A 236 -22.53 14.55 1.30
CA PHE A 236 -21.11 14.88 1.17
C PHE A 236 -20.86 16.37 1.47
N CYS A 237 -19.78 16.67 2.20
CA CYS A 237 -19.53 18.00 2.77
C CYS A 237 -18.05 18.42 2.67
N ARG A 238 -17.80 19.73 2.71
CA ARG A 238 -16.45 20.30 2.88
C ARG A 238 -16.10 20.53 4.32
#